data_AF-A0A8J6C9F9-F1
#
_entry.id   AF-A0A8J6C9F9-F1
#
_cell.length_a   1.000
_cell.length_b   1.000
_cell.length_c   1.000
_cell.angle_alpha   90.00
_cell.angle_beta   90.00
_cell.angle_gamma   90.00
#
_symmetry.space_group_name_H-M   'P 1'
#
loop_
_entity.id
_entity.type
_entity.pdbx_description
1 polymer ?
#
loop_
_entity_poly.entity_id
_entity_poly.type
_entity_poly.pdbx_seq_one_letter_code
_entity_poly.pdbx_strand_id
1 'polypeptide(L)'
;MFLAYAWALGLMRPSIALVRPTSTLVRRHVRCLVAATRMSDLPPVRAPDGFAPPEPKALSIPEGQTLSALTGALALALRGGTGVFVQGWTPGVGAPVGKYSLFNFRDTSPSLASCARPAQPLRLYEYEPSPYCRKVREACAILDLNVTMLPCPAARTGFAAELKQLGGKMQVPFLVDPNAQLSMYESDDIIAHLYDAYGPGRAAVPWTLKGGFAFWTCALASMARGLAGNRLDPRARPDTMAMRPIELWGYDASPFVKPVRERLCSLALPHTMVNCARGSANRDVLVARTGRFQVPFISDPNTGVEMFESDAIVRYLDSVYKIA
;
A
#
# COMPACT_ATOMS: atom_id res chain seq x y z
N MET A 1 -35.77 -40.68 11.68
CA MET A 1 -36.16 -39.79 12.81
C MET A 1 -35.19 -39.96 13.97
N PHE A 2 -33.91 -39.62 13.80
CA PHE A 2 -32.90 -39.49 14.87
C PHE A 2 -31.65 -38.85 14.26
N LEU A 3 -31.63 -37.52 14.15
CA LEU A 3 -30.43 -36.72 13.86
C LEU A 3 -30.74 -35.24 14.16
N ALA A 4 -31.02 -34.98 15.44
CA ALA A 4 -31.16 -33.64 15.99
C ALA A 4 -30.95 -33.72 17.51
N TYR A 5 -29.71 -33.87 17.97
CA TYR A 5 -29.30 -33.53 19.35
C TYR A 5 -27.77 -33.64 19.50
N ALA A 6 -27.03 -32.63 19.00
CA ALA A 6 -25.61 -32.45 19.30
C ALA A 6 -25.18 -30.98 19.16
N TRP A 7 -26.05 -30.04 19.54
CA TRP A 7 -25.79 -28.60 19.56
C TRP A 7 -25.75 -28.05 21.01
N ALA A 8 -25.31 -28.89 21.94
CA ALA A 8 -25.14 -28.52 23.34
C ALA A 8 -23.93 -29.27 23.90
N LEU A 9 -22.74 -28.78 23.59
CA LEU A 9 -21.50 -28.95 24.37
C LEU A 9 -20.42 -28.12 23.67
N GLY A 10 -20.26 -26.88 24.13
CA GLY A 10 -19.35 -25.88 23.60
C GLY A 10 -17.88 -26.26 23.80
N LEU A 11 -17.35 -27.12 22.95
CA LEU A 11 -15.94 -27.48 22.90
C LEU A 11 -15.48 -27.46 21.44
N MET A 12 -15.02 -26.27 21.03
CA MET A 12 -13.92 -26.00 20.08
C MET A 12 -14.15 -24.63 19.43
N ARG A 13 -13.59 -23.59 20.06
CA ARG A 13 -13.32 -22.31 19.39
C ARG A 13 -11.92 -22.41 18.77
N PRO A 14 -11.68 -21.96 17.51
CA PRO A 14 -10.34 -21.83 17.00
C PRO A 14 -9.60 -20.76 17.81
N SER A 15 -8.45 -21.14 18.38
CA SER A 15 -7.58 -20.24 19.15
C SER A 15 -6.95 -19.20 18.22
N ILE A 16 -7.55 -18.01 18.16
CA ILE A 16 -6.89 -16.80 17.66
C ILE A 16 -5.87 -16.38 18.73
N ALA A 17 -4.59 -16.46 18.39
CA ALA A 17 -3.51 -16.02 19.27
C ALA A 17 -3.50 -14.49 19.35
N LEU A 18 -4.26 -13.94 20.30
CA LEU A 18 -4.17 -12.53 20.68
C LEU A 18 -2.83 -12.29 21.41
N VAL A 19 -1.94 -11.50 20.83
CA VAL A 19 -0.74 -11.02 21.53
C VAL A 19 -1.12 -9.72 22.26
N ARG A 20 -1.06 -9.72 23.60
CA ARG A 20 -1.22 -8.52 24.44
C ARG A 20 0.16 -7.95 24.80
N PRO A 21 0.33 -6.62 24.88
CA PRO A 21 1.65 -6.03 25.08
C PRO A 21 2.10 -6.10 26.55
N THR A 22 3.29 -6.64 26.79
CA THR A 22 4.01 -6.52 28.07
C THR A 22 5.05 -5.42 27.95
N SER A 23 4.87 -4.35 28.74
CA SER A 23 5.83 -3.26 28.85
C SER A 23 7.01 -3.70 29.72
N THR A 24 8.23 -3.71 29.18
CA THR A 24 9.43 -3.42 29.95
C THR A 24 10.56 -3.00 29.01
N LEU A 25 10.90 -1.73 29.10
CA LEU A 25 11.93 -1.02 28.36
C LEU A 25 13.33 -1.50 28.83
N VAL A 26 14.13 -2.07 27.94
CA VAL A 26 15.58 -2.18 28.14
C VAL A 26 16.30 -1.79 26.85
N ARG A 27 16.87 -0.59 26.86
CA ARG A 27 17.74 -0.03 25.83
C ARG A 27 19.07 -0.79 25.85
N ARG A 28 19.40 -1.56 24.80
CA ARG A 28 20.78 -1.96 24.50
C ARG A 28 21.09 -1.69 23.04
N HIS A 29 22.04 -0.77 22.83
CA HIS A 29 22.52 -0.35 21.51
C HIS A 29 23.42 -1.46 20.93
N VAL A 30 23.06 -1.99 19.76
CA VAL A 30 23.97 -2.78 18.93
C VAL A 30 24.56 -1.83 17.89
N ARG A 31 25.84 -1.49 18.06
CA ARG A 31 26.63 -0.69 17.10
C ARG A 31 27.02 -1.60 15.94
N CYS A 32 26.39 -1.42 14.77
CA CYS A 32 26.88 -1.97 13.51
C CYS A 32 27.90 -0.98 12.92
N LEU A 33 29.08 -1.49 12.55
CA LEU A 33 30.19 -0.74 11.94
C LEU A 33 29.84 -0.37 10.49
N VAL A 34 28.99 0.64 10.33
CA VAL A 34 29.02 1.57 9.19
C VAL A 34 29.65 2.85 9.74
N ALA A 35 30.51 3.53 8.99
CA ALA A 35 31.03 4.83 9.40
C ALA A 35 29.85 5.68 9.90
N ALA A 36 29.83 5.96 11.20
CA ALA A 36 28.67 6.52 11.88
C ALA A 36 28.54 7.99 11.47
N THR A 37 27.94 8.22 10.31
CA THR A 37 27.49 9.54 9.89
C THR A 37 26.59 10.04 11.02
N ARG A 38 27.00 11.09 11.73
CA ARG A 38 26.16 11.62 12.80
C ARG A 38 24.91 12.17 12.14
N MET A 39 23.76 12.03 12.80
CA MET A 39 22.50 12.56 12.26
C MET A 39 22.58 14.07 11.94
N SER A 40 23.45 14.81 12.65
CA SER A 40 23.77 16.23 12.40
C SER A 40 24.44 16.51 11.07
N ASP A 41 25.06 15.51 10.46
CA ASP A 41 25.91 15.66 9.26
C ASP A 41 25.15 15.25 7.99
N LEU A 42 23.89 14.82 8.12
CA LEU A 42 23.05 14.47 6.99
C LEU A 42 22.57 15.73 6.27
N PRO A 43 22.48 15.71 4.92
CA PRO A 43 21.93 16.85 4.19
C PRO A 43 20.49 17.14 4.65
N PRO A 44 20.05 18.40 4.67
CA PRO A 44 18.69 18.73 5.07
C PRO A 44 17.67 18.10 4.12
N VAL A 45 16.55 17.62 4.66
CA VAL A 45 15.42 17.14 3.85
C VAL A 45 14.67 18.36 3.33
N ARG A 46 14.94 18.72 2.08
CA ARG A 46 14.29 19.83 1.38
C ARG A 46 14.16 19.48 -0.10
N ALA A 47 13.26 20.18 -0.79
CA ALA A 47 13.19 20.08 -2.25
C ALA A 47 14.55 20.45 -2.88
N PRO A 48 14.96 19.79 -3.98
CA PRO A 48 16.18 20.16 -4.68
C PRO A 48 16.16 21.64 -5.12
N ASP A 49 17.33 22.28 -5.16
CA ASP A 49 17.43 23.69 -5.53
C ASP A 49 16.92 23.89 -6.98
N GLY A 50 15.99 24.84 -7.17
CA GLY A 50 15.35 25.09 -8.46
C GLY A 50 14.33 24.02 -8.90
N PHE A 51 13.93 23.11 -8.02
CA PHE A 51 12.95 22.08 -8.33
C PHE A 51 11.56 22.67 -8.59
N ALA A 52 11.05 22.45 -9.80
CA ALA A 52 9.66 22.68 -10.15
C ALA A 52 8.98 21.33 -10.45
N PRO A 53 7.83 21.01 -9.83
CA PRO A 53 7.05 19.86 -10.21
C PRO A 53 6.76 19.86 -11.72
N PRO A 54 6.88 18.72 -12.41
CA PRO A 54 6.62 18.65 -13.84
C PRO A 54 5.14 18.96 -14.11
N GLU A 55 4.87 19.62 -15.23
CA GLU A 55 3.50 19.77 -15.68
C GLU A 55 2.86 18.41 -15.94
N PRO A 56 1.64 18.15 -15.44
CA PRO A 56 1.02 16.84 -15.60
C PRO A 56 0.65 16.60 -17.06
N LYS A 57 1.17 15.52 -17.64
CA LYS A 57 0.92 15.14 -19.04
C LYS A 57 -0.24 14.15 -19.11
N ALA A 58 -0.92 14.11 -20.26
CA ALA A 58 -1.86 13.02 -20.52
C ALA A 58 -1.11 11.68 -20.41
N LEU A 59 -1.80 10.62 -19.96
CA LEU A 59 -1.26 9.28 -19.75
C LEU A 59 -0.47 8.82 -20.98
N SER A 60 0.85 9.00 -20.88
CA SER A 60 1.83 8.68 -21.91
C SER A 60 2.92 7.87 -21.22
N ILE A 61 3.48 6.89 -21.93
CA ILE A 61 4.63 6.15 -21.43
C ILE A 61 5.84 6.99 -21.78
N PRO A 62 6.59 7.54 -20.80
CA PRO A 62 7.77 8.33 -21.12
C PRO A 62 8.83 7.47 -21.81
N GLU A 63 9.67 8.08 -22.64
CA GLU A 63 10.78 7.39 -23.30
C GLU A 63 11.66 6.69 -22.26
N GLY A 64 11.99 5.41 -22.52
CA GLY A 64 12.76 4.57 -21.60
C GLY A 64 11.95 3.80 -20.54
N GLN A 65 10.64 4.03 -20.40
CA GLN A 65 9.79 3.33 -19.42
C GLN A 65 8.88 2.24 -19.99
N THR A 66 9.00 1.94 -21.29
CA THR A 66 8.20 0.92 -21.97
C THR A 66 8.27 -0.43 -21.26
N LEU A 67 9.45 -0.88 -20.85
CA LEU A 67 9.62 -2.15 -20.14
C LEU A 67 8.92 -2.14 -18.76
N SER A 68 9.01 -1.03 -18.02
CA SER A 68 8.36 -0.90 -16.71
C SER A 68 6.84 -0.91 -16.84
N ALA A 69 6.30 -0.16 -17.80
CA ALA A 69 4.88 -0.13 -18.10
C ALA A 69 4.37 -1.50 -18.58
N LEU A 70 5.08 -2.16 -19.48
CA LEU A 70 4.74 -3.48 -20.01
C LEU A 70 4.73 -4.55 -18.93
N THR A 71 5.77 -4.63 -18.10
CA THR A 71 5.82 -5.59 -16.99
C THR A 71 4.80 -5.26 -15.91
N GLY A 72 4.50 -3.98 -15.69
CA GLY A 72 3.41 -3.52 -14.82
C GLY A 72 2.03 -3.99 -15.33
N ALA A 73 1.79 -3.89 -16.63
CA ALA A 73 0.56 -4.33 -17.29
C ALA A 73 0.44 -5.86 -17.34
N LEU A 74 1.53 -6.58 -17.63
CA LEU A 74 1.58 -8.04 -17.53
C LEU A 74 1.27 -8.51 -16.11
N ALA A 75 1.85 -7.86 -15.11
CA ALA A 75 1.58 -8.13 -13.70
C ALA A 75 0.12 -7.83 -13.29
N LEU A 76 -0.62 -7.01 -14.05
CA LEU A 76 -2.06 -6.80 -13.88
C LEU A 76 -2.87 -7.90 -14.58
N ALA A 77 -2.49 -8.25 -15.82
CA ALA A 77 -3.12 -9.32 -16.59
C ALA A 77 -3.03 -10.68 -15.86
N LEU A 78 -1.86 -11.01 -15.29
CA LEU A 78 -1.65 -12.20 -14.46
C LEU A 78 -2.57 -12.22 -13.22
N ARG A 79 -2.98 -11.05 -12.72
CA ARG A 79 -3.90 -10.92 -11.58
C ARG A 79 -5.37 -10.88 -12.00
N GLY A 80 -5.67 -11.01 -13.30
CA GLY A 80 -7.03 -10.95 -13.82
C GLY A 80 -7.74 -9.63 -13.50
N GLY A 81 -7.00 -8.52 -13.39
CA GLY A 81 -7.57 -7.22 -13.02
C GLY A 81 -7.97 -7.08 -11.54
N THR A 82 -7.50 -7.97 -10.66
CA THR A 82 -7.78 -7.85 -9.21
C THR A 82 -7.30 -6.51 -8.66
N GLY A 83 -8.14 -5.83 -7.89
CA GLY A 83 -7.83 -4.51 -7.32
C GLY A 83 -7.98 -3.34 -8.29
N VAL A 84 -8.46 -3.55 -9.52
CA VAL A 84 -8.80 -2.44 -10.44
C VAL A 84 -10.02 -1.69 -9.97
N PHE A 85 -11.01 -2.41 -9.45
CA PHE A 85 -12.30 -1.89 -9.03
C PHE A 85 -12.46 -2.06 -7.52
N VAL A 86 -13.13 -1.10 -6.90
CA VAL A 86 -13.60 -1.25 -5.52
C VAL A 86 -14.75 -2.27 -5.46
N GLN A 87 -15.01 -2.81 -4.27
CA GLN A 87 -16.09 -3.76 -4.02
C GLN A 87 -17.44 -3.18 -4.45
N GLY A 88 -18.24 -3.97 -5.16
CA GLY A 88 -19.57 -3.55 -5.64
C GLY A 88 -19.57 -2.40 -6.65
N TRP A 89 -18.44 -2.19 -7.32
CA TRP A 89 -18.36 -1.30 -8.47
C TRP A 89 -19.36 -1.73 -9.56
N THR A 90 -20.06 -0.74 -10.12
CA THR A 90 -20.96 -0.94 -11.26
C THR A 90 -20.61 0.08 -12.35
N PRO A 91 -20.54 -0.35 -13.63
CA PRO A 91 -20.35 0.58 -14.72
C PRO A 91 -21.62 1.42 -14.89
N GLY A 92 -21.48 2.74 -14.89
CA GLY A 92 -22.60 3.66 -15.10
C GLY A 92 -22.29 4.71 -16.16
N VAL A 93 -23.36 5.27 -16.74
CA VAL A 93 -23.27 6.47 -17.58
C VAL A 93 -23.78 7.65 -16.76
N GLY A 94 -22.89 8.56 -16.42
CA GLY A 94 -23.19 9.82 -15.74
C GLY A 94 -23.57 10.94 -16.72
N ALA A 95 -24.13 12.01 -16.17
CA ALA A 95 -24.45 13.21 -16.91
C ALA A 95 -23.20 13.78 -17.59
N PRO A 96 -23.32 14.31 -18.82
CA PRO A 96 -22.20 14.88 -19.56
C PRO A 96 -21.57 16.03 -18.78
N VAL A 97 -20.23 16.03 -18.69
CA VAL A 97 -19.46 17.11 -18.07
C VAL A 97 -18.87 17.99 -19.17
N GLY A 98 -19.33 19.24 -19.24
CA GLY A 98 -18.89 20.21 -20.23
C GLY A 98 -19.64 20.15 -21.56
N LYS A 99 -19.34 21.12 -22.44
CA LYS A 99 -20.10 21.40 -23.69
C LYS A 99 -19.95 20.34 -24.79
N TYR A 100 -19.04 19.37 -24.63
CA TYR A 100 -18.67 18.41 -25.67
C TYR A 100 -18.55 16.94 -25.19
N SER A 101 -18.93 16.65 -23.95
CA SER A 101 -19.03 15.26 -23.48
C SER A 101 -20.43 14.74 -23.83
N LEU A 102 -20.53 13.61 -24.54
CA LEU A 102 -21.83 12.95 -24.79
C LEU A 102 -22.18 11.95 -23.68
N PHE A 103 -21.16 11.41 -22.99
CA PHE A 103 -21.30 10.45 -21.91
C PHE A 103 -20.16 10.68 -20.90
N ASN A 104 -20.48 10.70 -19.61
CA ASN A 104 -19.46 10.56 -18.58
C ASN A 104 -19.49 9.12 -18.05
N PHE A 105 -18.36 8.46 -17.86
CA PHE A 105 -18.36 7.13 -17.27
C PHE A 105 -18.42 7.29 -15.75
N ARG A 106 -19.55 6.95 -15.14
CA ARG A 106 -19.75 7.06 -13.69
C ARG A 106 -19.21 5.81 -13.01
N ASP A 107 -18.22 6.02 -12.16
CA ASP A 107 -17.54 5.02 -11.35
C ASP A 107 -18.11 5.15 -9.93
N THR A 108 -19.13 4.38 -9.55
CA THR A 108 -19.67 4.41 -8.18
C THR A 108 -19.64 3.04 -7.54
N SER A 109 -19.39 3.00 -6.22
CA SER A 109 -19.64 1.84 -5.37
C SER A 109 -20.67 2.17 -4.29
N PRO A 110 -21.93 1.78 -4.49
CA PRO A 110 -22.96 1.93 -3.46
C PRO A 110 -22.66 1.08 -2.21
N SER A 111 -22.01 -0.08 -2.39
CA SER A 111 -21.85 -1.07 -1.30
C SER A 111 -20.84 -0.66 -0.24
N LEU A 112 -19.86 0.17 -0.59
CA LEU A 112 -18.84 0.62 0.36
C LEU A 112 -19.31 1.82 1.19
N ALA A 113 -20.29 2.58 0.71
CA ALA A 113 -20.82 3.75 1.43
C ALA A 113 -21.46 3.38 2.78
N SER A 114 -22.01 2.16 2.90
CA SER A 114 -22.60 1.64 4.14
C SER A 114 -21.59 0.98 5.10
N CYS A 115 -20.35 0.77 4.67
CA CYS A 115 -19.32 0.14 5.49
C CYS A 115 -18.60 1.16 6.38
N ALA A 116 -18.22 0.73 7.58
CA ALA A 116 -17.45 1.55 8.51
C ALA A 116 -16.08 1.93 7.89
N ARG A 117 -15.60 3.13 8.25
CA ARG A 117 -14.29 3.64 7.84
C ARG A 117 -13.39 3.76 9.07
N PRO A 118 -12.10 3.40 8.97
CA PRO A 118 -11.18 3.52 10.09
C PRO A 118 -11.00 5.00 10.46
N ALA A 119 -11.22 5.34 11.74
CA ALA A 119 -11.04 6.70 12.25
C ALA A 119 -9.55 7.02 12.47
N GLN A 120 -8.76 6.00 12.81
CA GLN A 120 -7.32 6.07 12.93
C GLN A 120 -6.66 5.25 11.80
N PRO A 121 -5.53 5.72 11.23
CA PRO A 121 -4.85 5.02 10.14
C PRO A 121 -4.47 3.59 10.51
N LEU A 122 -4.84 2.65 9.64
CA LEU A 122 -4.34 1.28 9.69
C LEU A 122 -2.84 1.29 9.35
N ARG A 123 -2.04 0.49 10.07
CA ARG A 123 -0.59 0.39 9.81
C ARG A 123 -0.26 -0.99 9.30
N LEU A 124 0.37 -1.08 8.14
CA LEU A 124 0.74 -2.35 7.50
C LEU A 124 2.25 -2.43 7.31
N TYR A 125 2.88 -3.40 7.97
CA TYR A 125 4.28 -3.73 7.75
C TYR A 125 4.37 -4.70 6.57
N GLU A 126 5.08 -4.28 5.52
CA GLU A 126 5.01 -4.94 4.22
C GLU A 126 6.30 -4.76 3.41
N TYR A 127 6.44 -5.51 2.32
CA TYR A 127 7.40 -5.15 1.27
C TYR A 127 6.85 -5.50 -0.10
N GLU A 128 7.28 -4.73 -1.10
CA GLU A 128 6.66 -4.68 -2.41
C GLU A 128 6.50 -6.05 -3.10
N PRO A 129 7.58 -6.86 -3.26
CA PRO A 129 7.49 -8.11 -4.01
C PRO A 129 6.86 -9.28 -3.25
N SER A 130 6.50 -9.12 -1.98
CA SER A 130 5.84 -10.19 -1.21
C SER A 130 4.48 -10.54 -1.83
N PRO A 131 4.23 -11.82 -2.21
CA PRO A 131 2.93 -12.21 -2.71
C PRO A 131 1.84 -12.10 -1.62
N TYR A 132 2.20 -12.35 -0.36
CA TYR A 132 1.29 -12.22 0.77
C TYR A 132 0.89 -10.78 1.04
N CYS A 133 1.85 -9.84 1.01
CA CYS A 133 1.54 -8.42 1.18
C CYS A 133 0.70 -7.89 0.03
N ARG A 134 0.99 -8.31 -1.21
CA ARG A 134 0.23 -7.86 -2.38
C ARG A 134 -1.26 -8.17 -2.28
N LYS A 135 -1.64 -9.38 -1.86
CA LYS A 135 -3.06 -9.72 -1.64
C LYS A 135 -3.72 -8.79 -0.62
N VAL A 136 -3.02 -8.43 0.46
CA VAL A 136 -3.53 -7.48 1.47
C VAL A 136 -3.70 -6.09 0.86
N ARG A 137 -2.73 -5.61 0.07
CA ARG A 137 -2.83 -4.31 -0.61
C ARG A 137 -3.97 -4.26 -1.62
N GLU A 138 -4.16 -5.32 -2.39
CA GLU A 138 -5.29 -5.47 -3.29
C GLU A 138 -6.62 -5.49 -2.52
N ALA A 139 -6.69 -6.15 -1.36
CA ALA A 139 -7.86 -6.08 -0.48
C ALA A 139 -8.13 -4.65 0.00
N CYS A 140 -7.11 -3.90 0.43
CA CYS A 140 -7.25 -2.50 0.81
C CYS A 140 -7.74 -1.64 -0.36
N ALA A 141 -7.26 -1.88 -1.58
CA ALA A 141 -7.72 -1.18 -2.78
C ALA A 141 -9.19 -1.52 -3.11
N ILE A 142 -9.58 -2.79 -3.01
CA ILE A 142 -10.96 -3.24 -3.23
C ILE A 142 -11.90 -2.64 -2.18
N LEU A 143 -11.48 -2.53 -0.93
CA LEU A 143 -12.30 -1.95 0.14
C LEU A 143 -12.22 -0.42 0.22
N ASP A 144 -11.42 0.23 -0.64
CA ASP A 144 -11.16 1.66 -0.62
C ASP A 144 -10.66 2.17 0.75
N LEU A 145 -9.67 1.46 1.33
CA LEU A 145 -9.08 1.76 2.63
C LEU A 145 -7.74 2.46 2.47
N ASN A 146 -7.57 3.58 3.14
CA ASN A 146 -6.27 4.26 3.22
C ASN A 146 -5.43 3.63 4.33
N VAL A 147 -4.19 3.28 4.01
CA VAL A 147 -3.32 2.50 4.93
C VAL A 147 -1.93 3.11 4.95
N THR A 148 -1.39 3.30 6.15
CA THR A 148 0.01 3.67 6.35
C THR A 148 0.89 2.44 6.18
N MET A 149 1.64 2.41 5.09
CA MET A 149 2.60 1.38 4.76
C MET A 149 3.93 1.65 5.47
N LEU A 150 4.45 0.62 6.12
CA LEU A 150 5.72 0.64 6.85
C LEU A 150 6.66 -0.37 6.19
N PRO A 151 7.55 0.06 5.28
CA PRO A 151 8.29 -0.88 4.47
C PRO A 151 9.36 -1.66 5.25
N CYS A 152 9.40 -2.96 4.99
CA CYS A 152 10.34 -3.92 5.56
C CYS A 152 11.04 -4.69 4.43
N PRO A 153 11.93 -4.09 3.62
CA PRO A 153 12.55 -4.80 2.49
C PRO A 153 13.21 -6.13 2.91
N ALA A 154 12.91 -7.19 2.16
CA ALA A 154 13.24 -8.59 2.44
C ALA A 154 12.78 -9.10 3.82
N ALA A 155 11.82 -8.42 4.46
CA ALA A 155 11.41 -8.62 5.86
C ALA A 155 12.58 -8.57 6.85
N ARG A 156 13.65 -7.82 6.54
CA ARG A 156 14.90 -7.81 7.32
C ARG A 156 15.44 -6.43 7.64
N THR A 157 15.05 -5.42 6.88
CA THR A 157 15.54 -4.03 6.99
C THR A 157 14.38 -3.06 7.15
N GLY A 158 14.65 -1.77 7.32
CA GLY A 158 13.62 -0.76 7.56
C GLY A 158 12.86 -1.06 8.85
N PHE A 159 11.53 -1.08 8.76
CA PHE A 159 10.63 -1.28 9.91
C PHE A 159 10.64 -2.71 10.48
N ALA A 160 11.45 -3.64 9.95
CA ALA A 160 11.51 -5.03 10.42
C ALA A 160 11.90 -5.18 11.90
N ALA A 161 12.75 -4.27 12.42
CA ALA A 161 13.12 -4.28 13.84
C ALA A 161 11.95 -3.88 14.75
N GLU A 162 11.21 -2.84 14.38
CA GLU A 162 9.99 -2.40 15.08
C GLU A 162 8.92 -3.50 15.01
N LEU A 163 8.71 -4.08 13.84
CA LEU A 163 7.84 -5.24 13.63
C LEU A 163 8.16 -6.39 14.59
N LYS A 164 9.45 -6.74 14.73
CA LYS A 164 9.86 -7.81 15.65
C LYS A 164 9.57 -7.45 17.11
N GLN A 165 9.71 -6.18 17.49
CA GLN A 165 9.40 -5.73 18.85
C GLN A 165 7.90 -5.81 19.14
N LEU A 166 7.05 -5.44 18.17
CA LEU A 166 5.59 -5.43 18.34
C LEU A 166 4.98 -6.83 18.22
N GLY A 167 5.33 -7.57 17.18
CA GLY A 167 4.71 -8.85 16.86
C GLY A 167 5.57 -10.07 17.21
N GLY A 168 6.80 -9.90 17.70
CA GLY A 168 7.69 -11.00 18.10
C GLY A 168 8.44 -11.70 16.95
N LYS A 169 8.09 -11.46 15.68
CA LYS A 169 8.70 -12.12 14.51
C LYS A 169 8.96 -11.11 13.40
N MET A 170 10.02 -11.33 12.63
CA MET A 170 10.27 -10.57 11.38
C MET A 170 9.51 -11.24 10.22
N GLN A 171 8.18 -11.27 10.33
CA GLN A 171 7.27 -11.89 9.35
C GLN A 171 6.30 -10.84 8.83
N VAL A 172 6.04 -10.86 7.53
CA VAL A 172 5.14 -9.92 6.85
C VAL A 172 4.17 -10.69 5.96
N PRO A 173 2.95 -10.17 5.70
CA PRO A 173 2.40 -8.92 6.22
C PRO A 173 2.10 -8.99 7.73
N PHE A 174 2.15 -7.83 8.38
CA PHE A 174 1.68 -7.65 9.76
C PHE A 174 0.84 -6.38 9.83
N LEU A 175 -0.42 -6.52 10.25
CA LEU A 175 -1.37 -5.41 10.37
C LEU A 175 -1.45 -4.98 11.83
N VAL A 176 -1.43 -3.67 12.06
CA VAL A 176 -1.85 -3.06 13.33
C VAL A 176 -3.08 -2.21 13.05
N ASP A 177 -4.18 -2.56 13.70
CA ASP A 177 -5.45 -1.85 13.63
C ASP A 177 -5.76 -1.20 14.99
N PRO A 178 -5.50 0.11 15.14
CA PRO A 178 -5.81 0.84 16.37
C PRO A 178 -7.31 1.01 16.61
N ASN A 179 -8.16 0.90 15.60
CA ASN A 179 -9.61 1.05 15.76
C ASN A 179 -10.22 -0.21 16.40
N ALA A 180 -9.69 -1.38 16.04
CA ALA A 180 -10.07 -2.66 16.63
C ALA A 180 -9.17 -3.09 17.82
N GLN A 181 -8.17 -2.27 18.16
CA GLN A 181 -7.19 -2.54 19.24
C GLN A 181 -6.51 -3.91 19.08
N LEU A 182 -6.11 -4.25 17.84
CA LEU A 182 -5.46 -5.52 17.52
C LEU A 182 -4.26 -5.36 16.62
N SER A 183 -3.42 -6.40 16.63
CA SER A 183 -2.35 -6.58 15.67
C SER A 183 -2.24 -8.04 15.31
N MET A 184 -2.04 -8.36 14.03
CA MET A 184 -2.11 -9.74 13.55
C MET A 184 -1.20 -10.01 12.35
N TYR A 185 -0.80 -11.28 12.24
CA TYR A 185 -0.12 -11.84 11.08
C TYR A 185 -1.12 -12.53 10.15
N GLU A 186 -0.57 -13.24 9.17
CA GLU A 186 -1.26 -14.09 8.20
C GLU A 186 -2.12 -13.29 7.23
N SER A 187 -1.73 -13.28 5.96
CA SER A 187 -2.39 -12.44 4.95
C SER A 187 -3.89 -12.72 4.84
N ASP A 188 -4.29 -13.98 4.98
CA ASP A 188 -5.68 -14.39 4.80
C ASP A 188 -6.54 -13.98 6.01
N ASP A 189 -5.99 -14.03 7.23
CA ASP A 189 -6.64 -13.53 8.44
C ASP A 189 -6.75 -12.01 8.42
N ILE A 190 -5.70 -11.32 7.98
CA ILE A 190 -5.70 -9.87 7.77
C ILE A 190 -6.81 -9.48 6.78
N ILE A 191 -6.89 -10.16 5.63
CA ILE A 191 -7.93 -9.89 4.63
C ILE A 191 -9.33 -10.15 5.20
N ALA A 192 -9.52 -11.26 5.93
CA ALA A 192 -10.79 -11.55 6.58
C ALA A 192 -11.19 -10.47 7.58
N HIS A 193 -10.26 -10.00 8.42
CA HIS A 193 -10.48 -8.90 9.35
C HIS A 193 -10.88 -7.61 8.62
N LEU A 194 -10.15 -7.22 7.57
CA LEU A 194 -10.47 -6.00 6.81
C LEU A 194 -11.88 -6.05 6.21
N TYR A 195 -12.32 -7.22 5.72
CA TYR A 195 -13.66 -7.40 5.19
C TYR A 195 -14.74 -7.41 6.27
N ASP A 196 -14.47 -8.01 7.43
CA ASP A 196 -15.42 -8.02 8.55
C ASP A 196 -15.58 -6.65 9.21
N ALA A 197 -14.48 -5.92 9.40
CA ALA A 197 -14.48 -4.63 10.09
C ALA A 197 -14.87 -3.46 9.19
N TYR A 198 -14.44 -3.47 7.92
CA TYR A 198 -14.54 -2.32 7.01
C TYR A 198 -15.15 -2.64 5.65
N GLY A 199 -15.61 -3.88 5.46
CA GLY A 199 -16.22 -4.34 4.22
C GLY A 199 -17.60 -4.97 4.44
N PRO A 200 -18.13 -5.67 3.44
CA PRO A 200 -19.42 -6.36 3.53
C PRO A 200 -19.34 -7.74 4.22
N GLY A 201 -18.26 -8.02 4.96
CA GLY A 201 -18.03 -9.29 5.66
C GLY A 201 -17.12 -10.28 4.91
N ARG A 202 -16.47 -11.18 5.65
CA ARG A 202 -15.47 -12.17 5.15
C ARG A 202 -15.99 -13.08 4.02
N ALA A 203 -17.30 -13.30 3.97
CA ALA A 203 -17.92 -14.11 2.91
C ALA A 203 -17.75 -13.46 1.53
N ALA A 204 -17.67 -12.13 1.48
CA ALA A 204 -17.52 -11.37 0.25
C ALA A 204 -16.07 -11.27 -0.26
N VAL A 205 -15.08 -11.84 0.46
CA VAL A 205 -13.69 -11.85 -0.01
C VAL A 205 -13.62 -12.56 -1.38
N PRO A 206 -13.14 -11.88 -2.45
CA PRO A 206 -13.04 -12.44 -3.78
C PRO A 206 -12.17 -13.69 -3.82
N TRP A 207 -12.54 -14.65 -4.67
CA TRP A 207 -11.74 -15.86 -4.87
C TRP A 207 -10.32 -15.54 -5.37
N THR A 208 -10.13 -14.41 -6.07
CA THR A 208 -8.82 -13.97 -6.56
C THR A 208 -7.83 -13.57 -5.46
N LEU A 209 -8.31 -13.39 -4.23
CA LEU A 209 -7.49 -13.13 -3.03
C LEU A 209 -7.27 -14.38 -2.17
N LYS A 210 -7.87 -15.52 -2.52
CA LYS A 210 -7.86 -16.74 -1.71
C LYS A 210 -6.92 -17.81 -2.26
N GLY A 211 -6.31 -18.56 -1.34
CA GLY A 211 -5.61 -19.81 -1.63
C GLY A 211 -4.42 -19.70 -2.60
N GLY A 212 -4.09 -20.84 -3.23
CA GLY A 212 -2.91 -20.99 -4.07
C GLY A 212 -2.91 -20.12 -5.33
N PHE A 213 -4.08 -19.89 -5.95
CA PHE A 213 -4.20 -19.03 -7.13
C PHE A 213 -3.68 -17.62 -6.84
N ALA A 214 -4.12 -17.03 -5.74
CA ALA A 214 -3.72 -15.69 -5.33
C ALA A 214 -2.23 -15.63 -5.02
N PHE A 215 -1.68 -16.65 -4.34
CA PHE A 215 -0.24 -16.74 -4.07
C PHE A 215 0.59 -16.78 -5.36
N TRP A 216 0.29 -17.72 -6.27
CA TRP A 216 1.10 -17.94 -7.47
C TRP A 216 1.04 -16.77 -8.45
N THR A 217 -0.15 -16.22 -8.67
CA THR A 217 -0.29 -15.06 -9.57
C THR A 217 0.37 -13.80 -9.01
N CYS A 218 0.32 -13.57 -7.69
CA CYS A 218 1.09 -12.49 -7.07
C CYS A 218 2.60 -12.74 -7.18
N ALA A 219 3.07 -13.98 -6.94
CA ALA A 219 4.48 -14.32 -7.04
C ALA A 219 5.02 -14.13 -8.47
N LEU A 220 4.32 -14.64 -9.48
CA LEU A 220 4.66 -14.44 -10.90
C LEU A 220 4.70 -12.95 -11.26
N ALA A 221 3.73 -12.18 -10.79
CA ALA A 221 3.66 -10.76 -11.05
C ALA A 221 4.82 -9.98 -10.37
N SER A 222 5.28 -10.39 -9.18
CA SER A 222 6.49 -9.84 -8.54
C SER A 222 7.77 -10.24 -9.27
N MET A 223 7.86 -11.47 -9.78
CA MET A 223 9.00 -11.95 -10.57
C MET A 223 9.11 -11.22 -11.92
N ALA A 224 7.98 -10.97 -12.59
CA ALA A 224 7.94 -10.15 -13.81
C ALA A 224 8.44 -8.71 -13.60
N ARG A 225 8.43 -8.23 -12.35
CA ARG A 225 8.97 -6.93 -11.92
C ARG A 225 10.41 -7.00 -11.40
N GLY A 226 11.07 -8.15 -11.52
CA GLY A 226 12.46 -8.34 -11.07
C GLY A 226 12.64 -8.24 -9.55
N LEU A 227 11.57 -8.46 -8.77
CA LEU A 227 11.58 -8.32 -7.31
C LEU A 227 12.05 -6.93 -6.83
N ALA A 228 11.74 -5.87 -7.58
CA ALA A 228 12.02 -4.49 -7.19
C ALA A 228 11.39 -4.17 -5.82
N GLY A 229 12.09 -3.42 -4.97
CA GLY A 229 11.67 -3.19 -3.58
C GLY A 229 12.07 -4.29 -2.58
N ASN A 230 12.71 -5.39 -3.02
CA ASN A 230 13.13 -6.46 -2.12
C ASN A 230 14.32 -6.10 -1.22
N ARG A 231 15.12 -5.09 -1.57
CA ARG A 231 16.31 -4.69 -0.81
C ARG A 231 16.25 -3.20 -0.48
N LEU A 232 16.80 -2.88 0.69
CA LEU A 232 17.10 -1.50 1.05
C LEU A 232 18.18 -0.96 0.10
N ASP A 233 17.97 0.22 -0.47
CA ASP A 233 18.99 0.93 -1.24
C ASP A 233 20.14 1.29 -0.29
N PRO A 234 21.39 0.90 -0.58
CA PRO A 234 22.53 1.23 0.29
C PRO A 234 22.74 2.73 0.50
N ARG A 235 22.24 3.55 -0.42
CA ARG A 235 22.28 5.01 -0.33
C ARG A 235 21.03 5.60 0.33
N ALA A 236 20.05 4.79 0.74
CA ALA A 236 18.92 5.30 1.51
C ALA A 236 19.43 6.01 2.77
N ARG A 237 18.88 7.19 3.07
CA ARG A 237 19.30 7.90 4.29
C ARG A 237 19.00 7.07 5.55
N PRO A 238 19.82 7.17 6.59
CA PRO A 238 19.59 6.40 7.83
C PRO A 238 18.39 6.91 8.65
N ASP A 239 17.88 8.11 8.38
CA ASP A 239 16.76 8.75 9.07
C ASP A 239 15.41 8.56 8.36
N THR A 240 15.33 7.82 7.24
CA THR A 240 14.08 7.67 6.45
C THR A 240 12.90 7.15 7.27
N MET A 241 13.14 6.25 8.21
CA MET A 241 12.09 5.68 9.07
C MET A 241 11.48 6.68 10.07
N ALA A 242 12.19 7.77 10.36
CA ALA A 242 11.70 8.84 11.24
C ALA A 242 10.93 9.93 10.47
N MET A 243 10.88 9.85 9.14
CA MET A 243 10.17 10.82 8.30
C MET A 243 8.66 10.70 8.48
N ARG A 244 7.95 11.81 8.24
CA ARG A 244 6.50 11.78 8.19
C ARG A 244 6.05 10.97 6.96
N PRO A 245 4.98 10.16 7.06
CA PRO A 245 4.51 9.37 5.94
C PRO A 245 4.15 10.22 4.72
N ILE A 246 4.75 9.91 3.57
CA ILE A 246 4.41 10.54 2.29
C ILE A 246 3.02 10.05 1.86
N GLU A 247 2.14 10.94 1.42
CA GLU A 247 0.87 10.51 0.82
C GLU A 247 1.13 10.05 -0.62
N LEU A 248 0.80 8.80 -0.94
CA LEU A 248 0.81 8.27 -2.29
C LEU A 248 -0.62 7.99 -2.74
N TRP A 249 -1.11 8.79 -3.68
CA TRP A 249 -2.40 8.63 -4.31
C TRP A 249 -2.26 7.69 -5.51
N GLY A 250 -2.91 6.52 -5.42
CA GLY A 250 -2.73 5.44 -6.38
C GLY A 250 -3.46 4.18 -5.98
N TYR A 251 -3.20 3.05 -6.64
CA TYR A 251 -3.73 1.74 -6.27
C TYR A 251 -2.85 0.64 -6.88
N ASP A 252 -2.85 -0.57 -6.30
CA ASP A 252 -1.89 -1.65 -6.64
C ASP A 252 -1.96 -2.08 -8.12
N ALA A 253 -3.16 -2.02 -8.71
CA ALA A 253 -3.38 -2.41 -10.11
C ALA A 253 -2.82 -1.41 -11.13
N SER A 254 -2.50 -0.16 -10.75
CA SER A 254 -1.95 0.83 -11.69
C SER A 254 -0.47 0.53 -12.03
N PRO A 255 -0.09 0.38 -13.31
CA PRO A 255 1.29 0.10 -13.69
C PRO A 255 2.24 1.26 -13.38
N PHE A 256 1.75 2.50 -13.34
CA PHE A 256 2.55 3.70 -13.05
C PHE A 256 2.81 3.90 -11.56
N VAL A 257 1.96 3.36 -10.69
CA VAL A 257 2.12 3.45 -9.23
C VAL A 257 3.19 2.48 -8.72
N LYS A 258 3.35 1.33 -9.39
CA LYS A 258 4.33 0.29 -9.04
C LYS A 258 5.76 0.81 -8.87
N PRO A 259 6.39 1.51 -9.84
CA PRO A 259 7.76 2.00 -9.68
C PRO A 259 7.93 2.96 -8.49
N VAL A 260 6.90 3.76 -8.17
CA VAL A 260 6.92 4.64 -7.00
C VAL A 260 6.87 3.84 -5.70
N ARG A 261 5.98 2.84 -5.59
CA ARG A 261 5.91 1.95 -4.41
C ARG A 261 7.16 1.12 -4.22
N GLU A 262 7.71 0.57 -5.30
CA GLU A 262 9.00 -0.13 -5.32
C GLU A 262 10.11 0.77 -4.76
N ARG A 263 10.15 2.04 -5.17
CA ARG A 263 11.16 2.99 -4.69
C ARG A 263 10.96 3.38 -3.22
N LEU A 264 9.74 3.71 -2.81
CA LEU A 264 9.41 4.00 -1.40
C LEU A 264 9.77 2.82 -0.50
N CYS A 265 9.49 1.60 -0.95
CA CYS A 265 9.87 0.38 -0.26
C CYS A 265 11.39 0.24 -0.16
N SER A 266 12.12 0.36 -1.28
CA SER A 266 13.58 0.30 -1.29
C SER A 266 14.27 1.38 -0.45
N LEU A 267 13.64 2.53 -0.22
CA LEU A 267 14.17 3.59 0.65
C LEU A 267 13.74 3.43 2.12
N ALA A 268 12.91 2.42 2.43
CA ALA A 268 12.24 2.25 3.72
C ALA A 268 11.48 3.50 4.17
N LEU A 269 10.89 4.24 3.22
CA LEU A 269 10.11 5.44 3.51
C LEU A 269 8.68 5.07 3.91
N PRO A 270 8.21 5.48 5.10
CA PRO A 270 6.82 5.32 5.46
C PRO A 270 5.95 6.14 4.51
N HIS A 271 4.82 5.59 4.10
CA HIS A 271 3.90 6.29 3.21
C HIS A 271 2.45 5.89 3.47
N THR A 272 1.53 6.83 3.36
CA THR A 272 0.10 6.55 3.38
C THR A 272 -0.37 6.28 1.95
N MET A 273 -0.80 5.06 1.70
CA MET A 273 -1.43 4.68 0.45
C MET A 273 -2.87 5.17 0.44
N VAL A 274 -3.15 6.20 -0.36
CA VAL A 274 -4.50 6.74 -0.59
C VAL A 274 -5.10 6.04 -1.82
N ASN A 275 -5.96 5.06 -1.57
CA ASN A 275 -6.41 4.15 -2.63
C ASN A 275 -7.35 4.85 -3.61
N CYS A 276 -7.04 4.74 -4.91
CA CYS A 276 -7.77 5.42 -5.99
C CYS A 276 -8.29 4.45 -7.05
N ALA A 277 -8.60 3.22 -6.65
CA ALA A 277 -9.19 2.20 -7.52
C ALA A 277 -10.49 2.71 -8.17
N ARG A 278 -10.89 2.12 -9.30
CA ARG A 278 -12.11 2.52 -10.02
C ARG A 278 -13.33 2.40 -9.08
N GLY A 279 -14.10 3.48 -8.97
CA GLY A 279 -15.21 3.64 -8.02
C GLY A 279 -14.87 4.21 -6.64
N SER A 280 -13.59 4.48 -6.36
CA SER A 280 -13.15 5.13 -5.12
C SER A 280 -13.56 6.59 -5.05
N ALA A 281 -13.99 7.04 -3.87
CA ALA A 281 -14.30 8.45 -3.61
C ALA A 281 -13.03 9.33 -3.59
N ASN A 282 -11.86 8.75 -3.30
CA ASN A 282 -10.59 9.47 -3.31
C ASN A 282 -10.23 10.04 -4.69
N ARG A 283 -10.80 9.48 -5.77
CA ARG A 283 -10.62 10.01 -7.12
C ARG A 283 -11.19 11.43 -7.25
N ASP A 284 -12.37 11.65 -6.69
CA ASP A 284 -13.04 12.97 -6.69
C ASP A 284 -12.30 13.96 -5.79
N VAL A 285 -11.79 13.49 -4.64
CA VAL A 285 -10.94 14.30 -3.74
C VAL A 285 -9.66 14.74 -4.45
N LEU A 286 -9.02 13.84 -5.21
CA LEU A 286 -7.83 14.18 -5.98
C LEU A 286 -8.12 15.20 -7.09
N VAL A 287 -9.25 15.05 -7.80
CA VAL A 287 -9.71 16.01 -8.81
C VAL A 287 -9.97 17.38 -8.17
N ALA A 288 -10.63 17.42 -7.01
CA ALA A 288 -10.89 18.66 -6.30
C ALA A 288 -9.57 19.36 -5.86
N ARG A 289 -8.57 18.59 -5.45
CA ARG A 289 -7.25 19.10 -5.02
C ARG A 289 -6.38 19.59 -6.18
N THR A 290 -6.43 18.92 -7.33
CA THR A 290 -5.44 19.10 -8.41
C THR A 290 -6.02 19.53 -9.76
N GLY A 291 -7.35 19.61 -9.86
CA GLY A 291 -8.08 19.93 -11.09
C GLY A 291 -8.19 18.78 -12.09
N ARG A 292 -7.60 17.61 -11.82
CA ARG A 292 -7.69 16.41 -12.68
C ARG A 292 -7.48 15.12 -11.91
N PHE A 293 -7.92 14.00 -12.50
CA PHE A 293 -7.54 12.69 -11.99
C PHE A 293 -6.34 12.15 -12.76
N GLN A 294 -5.22 11.96 -12.07
CA GLN A 294 -4.05 11.27 -12.60
C GLN A 294 -3.33 10.58 -11.44
N VAL A 295 -2.83 9.36 -11.66
CA VAL A 295 -2.05 8.61 -10.67
C VAL A 295 -0.80 8.03 -11.31
N PRO A 296 0.32 7.92 -10.59
CA PRO A 296 0.52 8.32 -9.20
C PRO A 296 0.55 9.85 -9.01
N PHE A 297 0.10 10.29 -7.85
CA PHE A 297 0.34 11.63 -7.31
C PHE A 297 0.91 11.48 -5.91
N ILE A 298 1.89 12.29 -5.55
CA ILE A 298 2.42 12.32 -4.18
C ILE A 298 2.22 13.69 -3.54
N SER A 299 2.08 13.68 -2.21
CA SER A 299 2.20 14.84 -1.35
C SER A 299 3.20 14.50 -0.25
N ASP A 300 4.39 15.10 -0.33
CA ASP A 300 5.47 14.88 0.63
C ASP A 300 5.46 15.95 1.72
N PRO A 301 5.01 15.61 2.94
CA PRO A 301 4.93 16.59 4.02
C PRO A 301 6.32 17.06 4.48
N ASN A 302 7.38 16.29 4.24
CA ASN A 302 8.72 16.59 4.74
C ASN A 302 9.39 17.72 3.97
N THR A 303 9.03 17.91 2.69
CA THR A 303 9.57 18.97 1.82
C THR A 303 8.51 19.97 1.36
N GLY A 304 7.22 19.63 1.46
CA GLY A 304 6.11 20.39 0.90
C GLY A 304 5.88 20.14 -0.59
N VAL A 305 6.58 19.19 -1.21
CA VAL A 305 6.43 18.89 -2.64
C VAL A 305 5.17 18.10 -2.92
N GLU A 306 4.40 18.56 -3.89
CA GLU A 306 3.28 17.86 -4.50
C GLU A 306 3.54 17.70 -6.00
N MET A 307 3.39 16.48 -6.55
CA MET A 307 3.68 16.25 -7.96
C MET A 307 3.03 14.99 -8.54
N PHE A 308 2.87 15.01 -9.86
CA PHE A 308 2.52 13.85 -10.69
C PHE A 308 3.78 13.25 -11.34
N GLU A 309 3.56 12.33 -12.29
CA GLU A 309 4.55 11.68 -13.14
C GLU A 309 5.44 10.70 -12.36
N SER A 310 5.15 9.40 -12.49
CA SER A 310 5.80 8.32 -11.73
C SER A 310 7.33 8.36 -11.74
N ASP A 311 7.91 8.73 -12.87
CA ASP A 311 9.36 8.81 -13.06
C ASP A 311 9.99 10.04 -12.43
N ALA A 312 9.32 11.19 -12.56
CA ALA A 312 9.74 12.40 -11.87
C ALA A 312 9.65 12.21 -10.36
N ILE A 313 8.63 11.51 -9.87
CA ILE A 313 8.49 11.11 -8.47
C ILE A 313 9.67 10.23 -8.04
N VAL A 314 10.02 9.19 -8.81
CA VAL A 314 11.16 8.32 -8.46
C VAL A 314 12.48 9.11 -8.43
N ARG A 315 12.71 10.00 -9.39
CA ARG A 315 13.90 10.89 -9.39
C ARG A 315 13.91 11.84 -8.21
N TYR A 316 12.77 12.42 -7.88
CA TYR A 316 12.58 13.29 -6.73
C TYR A 316 12.93 12.53 -5.43
N LEU A 317 12.36 11.34 -5.23
CA LEU A 317 12.65 10.50 -4.07
C LEU A 317 14.14 10.18 -3.97
N ASP A 318 14.78 9.86 -5.09
CA ASP A 318 16.22 9.61 -5.14
C ASP A 318 17.05 10.85 -4.79
N SER A 319 16.63 12.04 -5.23
CA SER A 319 17.37 13.29 -4.96
C SER A 319 17.28 13.74 -3.50
N VAL A 320 16.15 13.48 -2.83
CA VAL A 320 15.89 13.95 -1.46
C VAL A 320 16.30 12.90 -0.42
N TYR A 321 16.01 11.63 -0.68
CA TYR A 321 16.09 10.56 0.32
C TYR A 321 17.24 9.59 0.11
N LYS A 322 18.20 9.92 -0.77
CA LYS A 322 19.47 9.22 -0.86
C LYS A 322 20.63 10.13 -0.51
N ILE A 323 21.65 9.52 0.10
CA ILE A 323 22.97 10.12 0.29
C ILE A 323 23.89 9.77 -0.88
N ALA A 324 24.91 10.60 -1.10
CA ALA A 324 25.91 10.40 -2.15
C ALA A 324 26.74 9.12 -1.91
#